data_AF-A0A7S1RIU5-F1
#
_entry.id   AF-A0A7S1RIU5-F1
#
_cell.length_a   1.000
_cell.length_b   1.000
_cell.length_c   1.000
_cell.angle_alpha   90.00
_cell.angle_beta   90.00
_cell.angle_gamma   90.00
#
_symmetry.space_group_name_H-M   'P 1'
#
loop_
_entity.id
_entity.type
_entity.pdbx_description
1 polymer ?
#
loop_
_entity_poly.entity_id
_entity_poly.type
_entity_poly.pdbx_seq_one_letter_code
_entity_poly.pdbx_strand_id
1 'polypeptide(L)'
;GSRLRAVARTRQSQNSSRSHAVFAMHLEQRSIGGTERLGKLTLVDLAGSEKAARSGCAGESLEDAKKINWSLSALGKVIDALAEQRPHVPYRDSQLTRVLEEALGGNCRTTLVVAASACSQHCEETLSALRFATRAKNVRNHARLNYVYS
;
A
#
# COMPACT_ATOMS: atom_id res chain seq x y z
N GLY A 1 -11.18 16.26 11.12
CA GLY A 1 -10.49 14.99 10.79
C GLY A 1 -11.03 13.80 11.54
N SER A 2 -10.94 13.79 12.87
CA SER A 2 -11.31 12.65 13.74
C SER A 2 -12.81 12.54 14.09
N ARG A 3 -13.64 13.53 13.71
CA ARG A 3 -15.06 13.62 14.10
C ARG A 3 -16.07 13.06 13.08
N LEU A 4 -15.61 12.58 11.91
CA LEU A 4 -16.44 11.82 10.96
C LEU A 4 -16.39 10.30 11.20
N ARG A 5 -15.61 9.84 12.19
CA ARG A 5 -15.74 8.48 12.75
C ARG A 5 -16.82 8.51 13.83
N ALA A 6 -18.08 8.63 13.40
CA ALA A 6 -19.19 8.44 14.31
C ALA A 6 -19.08 7.05 14.96
N VAL A 7 -19.10 7.09 16.28
CA VAL A 7 -19.24 5.99 17.24
C VAL A 7 -20.19 4.91 16.71
N ALA A 8 -19.63 3.75 16.38
CA ALA A 8 -20.35 2.48 16.35
C ALA A 8 -19.38 1.39 16.80
N ARG A 9 -19.25 1.22 18.12
CA ARG A 9 -18.60 0.06 18.72
C ARG A 9 -19.49 -1.15 18.44
N THR A 10 -19.24 -1.84 17.32
CA THR A 10 -19.53 -3.25 16.97
C THR A 10 -19.53 -3.36 15.43
N ARG A 11 -18.75 -4.28 14.84
CA ARG A 11 -18.55 -4.51 13.36
C ARG A 11 -17.43 -3.73 12.64
N GLN A 12 -16.50 -3.10 13.35
CA GLN A 12 -15.38 -2.36 12.72
C GLN A 12 -14.33 -3.26 12.01
N SER A 13 -14.26 -4.56 12.33
CA SER A 13 -13.29 -5.50 11.73
C SER A 13 -13.63 -5.96 10.31
N GLN A 14 -14.90 -5.91 9.89
CA GLN A 14 -15.32 -6.36 8.56
C GLN A 14 -15.15 -5.28 7.49
N ASN A 15 -15.33 -4.01 7.83
CA ASN A 15 -15.20 -2.91 6.85
C ASN A 15 -13.74 -2.46 6.64
N SER A 16 -12.89 -2.48 7.67
CA SER A 16 -11.47 -2.12 7.51
C SER A 16 -10.70 -3.14 6.64
N SER A 17 -11.13 -4.40 6.67
CA SER A 17 -10.54 -5.46 5.85
C SER A 17 -10.95 -5.36 4.37
N ARG A 18 -11.84 -4.41 4.01
CA ARG A 18 -12.47 -4.32 2.69
C ARG A 18 -12.14 -3.05 1.88
N SER A 19 -11.26 -2.19 2.38
CA SER A 19 -10.82 -1.01 1.62
C SER A 19 -9.39 -0.61 1.99
N HIS A 20 -8.71 0.04 1.05
CA HIS A 20 -7.41 0.64 1.30
C HIS A 20 -7.61 2.11 1.69
N ALA A 21 -6.85 2.61 2.66
CA ALA A 21 -6.86 4.01 3.04
C ALA A 21 -5.50 4.65 2.74
N VAL A 22 -5.52 5.82 2.11
CA VAL A 22 -4.32 6.60 1.83
C VAL A 22 -4.47 7.95 2.52
N PHE A 23 -3.50 8.28 3.36
CA PHE A 23 -3.35 9.60 3.95
C PHE A 23 -2.03 10.21 3.47
N ALA A 24 -2.10 11.34 2.78
CA ALA A 24 -0.94 12.07 2.30
C ALA A 24 -0.88 13.46 2.94
N MET A 25 0.29 13.81 3.47
CA MET A 25 0.60 15.12 4.02
C MET A 25 1.75 15.71 3.21
N HIS A 26 1.54 16.93 2.72
CA HIS A 26 2.54 17.73 2.01
C HIS A 26 3.04 18.82 2.94
N LEU A 27 4.35 18.99 3.00
CA LEU A 27 5.04 19.98 3.80
C LEU A 27 5.84 20.87 2.87
N GLU A 28 5.57 22.16 2.91
CA GLU A 28 6.31 23.16 2.16
C GLU A 28 7.10 24.00 3.16
N GLN A 29 8.41 24.05 2.98
CA GLN A 29 9.30 24.87 3.79
C GLN A 29 9.99 25.89 2.91
N ARG A 30 9.74 27.17 3.15
CA ARG A 30 10.45 28.28 2.50
C ARG A 30 11.54 28.81 3.42
N SER A 31 12.78 28.82 2.92
CA SER A 31 13.91 29.45 3.59
C SER A 31 13.93 30.96 3.35
N ILE A 32 14.54 31.71 4.27
CA ILE A 32 14.76 33.17 4.12
C ILE A 32 15.58 33.46 2.85
N GLY A 33 16.46 32.54 2.45
CA GLY A 33 17.26 32.64 1.22
C GLY A 33 16.54 32.22 -0.07
N GLY A 34 15.20 32.16 -0.08
CA GLY A 34 14.41 31.85 -1.28
C GLY A 34 14.33 30.37 -1.68
N THR A 35 15.12 29.49 -1.04
CA THR A 35 15.02 28.04 -1.30
C THR A 35 13.74 27.47 -0.71
N GLU A 36 12.97 26.76 -1.53
CA GLU A 36 11.80 26.00 -1.11
C GLU A 36 12.10 24.51 -1.07
N ARG A 37 11.57 23.83 -0.05
CA ARG A 37 11.66 22.37 0.12
C ARG A 37 10.26 21.78 0.21
N LEU A 38 10.05 20.70 -0.54
CA LEU A 38 8.79 19.96 -0.55
C LEU A 38 8.98 18.57 0.07
N GLY A 39 8.34 18.32 1.20
CA GLY A 39 8.25 17.02 1.83
C GLY A 39 6.88 16.38 1.58
N LYS A 40 6.86 15.07 1.37
CA LYS A 40 5.62 14.29 1.28
C LYS A 40 5.71 13.08 2.21
N LEU A 41 4.79 13.00 3.17
CA LEU A 41 4.57 11.82 3.98
C LEU A 41 3.30 11.14 3.50
N THR A 42 3.38 9.85 3.16
CA THR A 42 2.21 9.05 2.78
C THR A 42 2.10 7.85 3.70
N LEU A 43 0.97 7.74 4.38
CA LEU A 43 0.59 6.60 5.22
C LEU A 43 -0.48 5.82 4.47
N VAL A 44 -0.23 4.53 4.26
CA VAL A 44 -1.14 3.65 3.51
C VAL A 44 -1.52 2.48 4.40
N ASP A 45 -2.81 2.33 4.62
CA ASP A 45 -3.42 1.16 5.26
C ASP A 45 -3.98 0.26 4.17
N LEU A 46 -3.53 -0.99 4.14
CA LEU A 46 -3.92 -1.96 3.12
C LEU A 46 -4.96 -2.92 3.69
N ALA A 47 -5.95 -3.23 2.86
CA ALA A 47 -6.95 -4.24 3.15
C ALA A 47 -6.32 -5.64 3.33
N GLY A 48 -7.12 -6.56 3.88
CA GLY A 48 -6.73 -7.95 4.07
C GLY A 48 -6.36 -8.65 2.74
N SER A 49 -5.38 -9.55 2.81
CA SER A 49 -4.89 -10.33 1.65
C SER A 49 -5.50 -11.73 1.57
N GLU A 50 -6.49 -12.02 2.41
CA GLU A 50 -7.16 -13.30 2.45
C GLU A 50 -7.89 -13.62 1.13
N LYS A 51 -7.80 -14.89 0.73
CA LYS A 51 -8.45 -15.36 -0.49
C LYS A 51 -9.96 -15.34 -0.31
N ALA A 52 -10.67 -14.78 -1.29
CA ALA A 52 -12.13 -14.73 -1.30
C ALA A 52 -12.82 -16.11 -1.14
N ALA A 53 -12.15 -17.19 -1.56
CA ALA A 53 -12.65 -18.56 -1.37
C ALA A 53 -12.71 -19.00 0.11
N ARG A 54 -11.88 -18.43 0.99
CA ARG A 54 -11.88 -18.72 2.44
C ARG A 54 -12.78 -17.78 3.24
N SER A 55 -13.20 -16.66 2.66
CA SER A 55 -14.00 -15.65 3.36
C SER A 55 -15.51 -15.98 3.42
N GLY A 56 -15.95 -17.08 2.81
CA GLY A 56 -17.35 -17.51 2.79
C GLY A 56 -18.30 -16.49 2.14
N CYS A 57 -17.76 -15.57 1.34
CA CYS A 57 -18.53 -14.48 0.74
C CYS A 57 -19.29 -14.96 -0.51
N ALA A 58 -20.58 -14.64 -0.59
CA ALA A 58 -21.45 -14.90 -1.74
C ALA A 58 -22.07 -13.58 -2.25
N GLY A 59 -22.50 -13.57 -3.52
CA GLY A 59 -23.15 -12.41 -4.14
C GLY A 59 -22.24 -11.18 -4.22
N GLU A 60 -22.78 -9.99 -3.94
CA GLU A 60 -22.05 -8.71 -4.00
C GLU A 60 -20.79 -8.68 -3.11
N SER A 61 -20.82 -9.38 -1.97
CA SER A 61 -19.65 -9.48 -1.09
C SER A 61 -18.47 -10.24 -1.71
N LEU A 62 -18.72 -11.10 -2.72
CA LEU A 62 -17.66 -11.79 -3.47
C LEU A 62 -17.02 -10.85 -4.49
N GLU A 63 -17.81 -10.00 -5.14
CA GLU A 63 -17.31 -9.02 -6.12
C GLU A 63 -16.43 -7.95 -5.46
N ASP A 64 -16.80 -7.50 -4.27
CA ASP A 64 -15.94 -6.60 -3.49
C ASP A 64 -14.64 -7.28 -3.06
N ALA A 65 -14.72 -8.51 -2.55
CA ALA A 65 -13.54 -9.31 -2.19
C ALA A 65 -12.59 -9.53 -3.39
N LYS A 66 -13.13 -9.68 -4.61
CA LYS A 66 -12.33 -9.75 -5.84
C LYS A 66 -11.63 -8.43 -6.15
N LYS A 67 -12.32 -7.29 -6.06
CA LYS A 67 -11.73 -5.96 -6.32
C LYS A 67 -10.58 -5.64 -5.36
N ILE A 68 -10.75 -5.94 -4.07
CA ILE A 68 -9.72 -5.77 -3.05
C ILE A 68 -8.50 -6.62 -3.40
N ASN A 69 -8.69 -7.92 -3.61
CA ASN A 69 -7.61 -8.85 -3.93
C ASN A 69 -6.94 -8.52 -5.26
N TRP A 70 -7.68 -7.94 -6.21
CA TRP A 70 -7.11 -7.50 -7.48
C TRP A 70 -6.09 -6.38 -7.29
N SER A 71 -6.40 -5.36 -6.48
CA SER A 71 -5.45 -4.28 -6.19
C SER A 71 -4.18 -4.77 -5.45
N LEU A 72 -4.32 -5.73 -4.53
CA LEU A 72 -3.17 -6.38 -3.87
C LEU A 72 -2.38 -7.27 -4.83
N SER A 73 -3.04 -7.93 -5.77
CA SER A 73 -2.37 -8.71 -6.82
C SER A 73 -1.59 -7.82 -7.78
N ALA A 74 -2.16 -6.67 -8.17
CA ALA A 74 -1.45 -5.66 -8.96
C ALA A 74 -0.22 -5.12 -8.21
N LEU A 75 -0.35 -4.85 -6.90
CA LEU A 75 0.78 -4.49 -6.04
C LEU A 75 1.86 -5.58 -6.04
N GLY A 76 1.48 -6.86 -5.95
CA GLY A 76 2.39 -8.00 -6.09
C GLY A 76 3.19 -7.96 -7.41
N LYS A 77 2.51 -7.74 -8.54
CA LYS A 77 3.16 -7.65 -9.85
C LYS A 77 4.14 -6.48 -9.96
N VAL A 78 3.81 -5.32 -9.37
CA VAL A 78 4.71 -4.16 -9.33
C VAL A 78 5.97 -4.47 -8.53
N ILE A 79 5.83 -5.09 -7.35
CA ILE A 79 6.96 -5.52 -6.53
C ILE A 79 7.85 -6.52 -7.29
N ASP A 80 7.25 -7.50 -7.96
CA ASP A 80 7.99 -8.50 -8.73
C ASP A 80 8.78 -7.86 -9.87
N ALA A 81 8.13 -6.98 -10.65
CA ALA A 81 8.77 -6.26 -11.75
C ALA A 81 9.94 -5.38 -11.27
N LEU A 82 9.78 -4.71 -10.12
CA LEU A 82 10.83 -3.88 -9.53
C LEU A 82 11.99 -4.69 -8.95
N ALA A 83 11.68 -5.78 -8.24
CA ALA A 83 12.70 -6.67 -7.66
C ALA A 83 13.57 -7.32 -8.74
N GLU A 84 12.98 -7.64 -9.89
CA GLU A 84 13.67 -8.21 -11.06
C GLU A 84 14.25 -7.15 -12.01
N GLN A 85 14.09 -5.85 -11.71
CA GLN A 85 14.55 -4.74 -12.55
C GLN A 85 14.05 -4.82 -14.01
N ARG A 86 12.78 -5.22 -14.18
CA ARG A 86 12.16 -5.30 -15.51
C ARG A 86 12.05 -3.91 -16.13
N PRO A 87 12.14 -3.78 -17.46
CA PRO A 87 12.03 -2.48 -18.14
C PRO A 87 10.64 -1.86 -18.02
N HIS A 88 9.59 -2.68 -17.88
CA HIS A 88 8.22 -2.23 -17.70
C HIS A 88 7.70 -2.65 -16.32
N VAL A 89 7.21 -1.67 -15.55
CA VAL A 89 6.55 -1.88 -14.26
C VAL A 89 5.06 -1.50 -14.40
N PRO A 90 4.12 -2.42 -14.10
CA PRO A 90 2.71 -2.23 -14.41
C PRO A 90 1.97 -1.39 -13.35
N TYR A 91 2.43 -0.17 -13.04
CA TYR A 91 1.76 0.68 -12.04
C TYR A 91 0.33 1.02 -12.42
N ARG A 92 0.02 1.05 -13.73
CA ARG A 92 -1.30 1.37 -14.26
C ARG A 92 -2.34 0.27 -14.03
N ASP A 93 -1.91 -0.92 -13.62
CA ASP A 93 -2.81 -2.05 -13.36
C ASP A 93 -3.80 -1.72 -12.25
N SER A 94 -3.54 -0.83 -11.30
CA SER A 94 -4.54 -0.43 -10.29
C SER A 94 -4.38 1.02 -9.84
N GLN A 95 -5.44 1.63 -9.31
CA GLN A 95 -5.32 2.98 -8.71
C GLN A 95 -4.36 2.99 -7.52
N LEU A 96 -4.36 1.94 -6.70
CA LEU A 96 -3.45 1.78 -5.57
C LEU A 96 -1.98 1.83 -6.02
N THR A 97 -1.63 1.06 -7.04
CA THR A 97 -0.24 1.01 -7.55
C THR A 97 0.19 2.32 -8.19
N ARG A 98 -0.72 3.10 -8.80
CA ARG A 98 -0.43 4.45 -9.29
C ARG A 98 -0.13 5.43 -8.15
N VAL A 99 -0.91 5.36 -7.06
CA VAL A 99 -0.67 6.21 -5.88
C VAL A 99 0.67 5.87 -5.21
N LEU A 100 1.07 4.60 -5.26
CA LEU A 100 2.31 4.09 -4.67
C LEU A 100 3.54 4.18 -5.59
N GLU A 101 3.42 4.74 -6.80
CA GLU A 101 4.51 4.77 -7.78
C GLU A 101 5.76 5.49 -7.25
N GLU A 102 5.60 6.61 -6.53
CA GLU A 102 6.72 7.28 -5.87
C GLU A 102 7.33 6.44 -4.73
N ALA A 103 6.49 5.67 -4.01
CA ALA A 103 6.90 4.86 -2.87
C ALA A 103 7.62 3.57 -3.30
N LEU A 104 7.38 3.05 -4.50
CA LEU A 104 7.91 1.78 -4.97
C LEU A 104 8.71 2.01 -6.24
N GLY A 105 10.04 2.04 -6.16
CA GLY A 105 10.93 2.31 -7.30
C GLY A 105 11.20 3.80 -7.57
N GLY A 106 10.53 4.70 -6.83
CA GLY A 106 10.59 6.14 -7.07
C GLY A 106 11.43 6.94 -6.06
N ASN A 107 11.11 8.23 -5.96
CA ASN A 107 11.72 9.18 -5.04
C ASN A 107 11.00 9.19 -3.68
N CYS A 108 11.18 8.14 -2.90
CA CYS A 108 10.62 8.06 -1.55
C CYS A 108 11.47 7.16 -0.65
N ARG A 109 11.58 7.51 0.63
CA ARG A 109 12.04 6.57 1.65
C ARG A 109 10.84 5.77 2.13
N THR A 110 10.81 4.49 1.78
CA THR A 110 9.63 3.64 1.99
C THR A 110 9.91 2.59 3.06
N THR A 111 8.98 2.46 4.00
CA THR A 111 8.96 1.37 4.98
C THR A 111 7.71 0.54 4.75
N LEU A 112 7.88 -0.78 4.65
CA LEU A 112 6.77 -1.73 4.56
C LEU A 112 6.65 -2.47 5.90
N VAL A 113 5.45 -2.46 6.47
CA VAL A 113 5.11 -3.26 7.65
C VAL A 113 4.23 -4.42 7.21
N VAL A 114 4.65 -5.64 7.54
CA VAL A 114 3.90 -6.86 7.20
C VAL A 114 3.30 -7.44 8.47
N ALA A 115 1.99 -7.32 8.60
CA ALA A 115 1.23 -7.94 9.68
C ALA A 115 0.83 -9.36 9.25
N ALA A 116 1.43 -10.37 9.89
CA ALA A 116 1.15 -11.78 9.60
C ALA A 116 0.74 -12.52 10.87
N SER A 117 -0.09 -13.56 10.73
CA SER A 117 -0.62 -14.33 11.86
C SER A 117 0.34 -15.46 12.25
N ALA A 118 0.51 -15.67 13.57
CA ALA A 118 1.26 -16.81 14.10
C ALA A 118 0.41 -18.09 14.24
N CYS A 119 -0.89 -18.04 13.92
CA CYS A 119 -1.78 -19.19 14.04
C CYS A 119 -1.53 -20.21 12.91
N SER A 120 -1.48 -21.49 13.26
CA SER A 120 -1.28 -22.60 12.31
C SER A 120 -2.36 -22.64 11.21
N GLN A 121 -3.59 -22.24 11.52
CA GLN A 121 -4.70 -22.17 10.55
C GLN A 121 -4.50 -21.12 9.44
N HIS A 122 -3.56 -20.20 9.63
CA HIS A 122 -3.21 -19.13 8.68
C HIS A 122 -1.81 -19.31 8.07
N CYS A 123 -1.17 -20.47 8.27
CA CYS A 123 0.21 -20.72 7.83
C CYS A 123 0.44 -20.37 6.34
N GLU A 124 -0.47 -20.78 5.45
CA GLU A 124 -0.38 -20.49 4.01
C GLU A 124 -0.43 -18.99 3.68
N GLU A 125 -1.29 -18.23 4.37
CA GLU A 125 -1.43 -16.78 4.20
C GLU A 125 -0.20 -16.06 4.74
N THR A 126 0.27 -16.46 5.92
CA THR A 126 1.49 -15.96 6.53
C THR A 126 2.71 -16.22 5.64
N LEU A 127 2.84 -17.43 5.08
CA LEU A 127 3.93 -17.76 4.16
C LEU A 127 3.87 -16.90 2.89
N SER A 128 2.67 -16.69 2.34
CA SER A 128 2.47 -15.80 1.18
C SER A 128 2.91 -14.37 1.49
N ALA A 129 2.51 -13.82 2.63
CA ALA A 129 2.88 -12.47 3.07
C ALA A 129 4.40 -12.32 3.29
N LEU A 130 5.06 -13.31 3.90
CA LEU A 130 6.52 -13.31 4.10
C LEU A 130 7.29 -13.43 2.78
N ARG A 131 6.78 -14.23 1.83
CA ARG A 131 7.35 -14.30 0.47
C ARG A 131 7.22 -12.96 -0.26
N PHE A 132 6.08 -12.29 -0.13
CA PHE A 132 5.90 -10.94 -0.65
C PHE A 132 6.91 -9.97 -0.01
N ALA A 133 7.05 -9.98 1.32
CA ALA A 133 8.03 -9.15 2.04
C ALA A 133 9.47 -9.37 1.55
N THR A 134 9.83 -10.64 1.31
CA THR A 134 11.15 -11.02 0.80
C THR A 134 11.43 -10.41 -0.57
N ARG A 135 10.43 -10.40 -1.47
CA ARG A 135 10.57 -9.76 -2.79
C ARG A 135 10.58 -8.23 -2.67
N ALA A 136 9.72 -7.67 -1.84
CA ALA A 136 9.66 -6.23 -1.58
C ALA A 136 10.98 -5.66 -1.04
N LYS A 137 11.74 -6.44 -0.26
CA LYS A 137 13.08 -6.07 0.22
C LYS A 137 14.08 -5.76 -0.92
N ASN A 138 13.89 -6.34 -2.10
CA ASN A 138 14.77 -6.13 -3.25
C ASN A 138 14.40 -4.91 -4.10
N VAL A 139 13.28 -4.24 -3.80
CA VAL A 139 12.89 -2.99 -4.47
C VAL A 139 13.85 -1.88 -4.08
N ARG A 140 14.39 -1.19 -5.08
CA ARG A 140 15.33 -0.07 -4.90
C ARG A 140 14.63 1.25 -5.17
N ASN A 141 14.69 2.16 -4.20
CA ASN A 141 14.25 3.53 -4.36
C ASN A 141 15.44 4.47 -4.52
N HIS A 142 15.23 5.58 -5.22
CA HIS A 142 16.22 6.64 -5.42
C HIS A 142 15.77 7.92 -4.73
N ALA A 143 15.77 7.90 -3.39
CA ALA A 143 15.32 9.02 -2.59
C ALA A 143 16.29 10.23 -2.68
N ARG A 144 15.74 11.40 -2.96
CA ARG A 144 16.39 12.70 -3.13
C ARG A 144 15.54 13.79 -2.49
N LEU A 145 16.18 14.88 -2.06
CA LEU A 145 15.47 16.05 -1.55
C LEU A 145 14.84 16.82 -2.71
N ASN A 146 13.58 17.24 -2.53
CA ASN A 146 12.88 18.07 -3.51
C ASN A 146 13.11 19.54 -3.17
N TYR A 147 13.87 20.22 -4.03
CA TYR A 147 14.08 21.67 -3.98
C TYR A 147 13.31 22.34 -5.10
N VAL A 148 12.66 23.46 -4.80
CA VAL A 148 12.13 24.37 -5.80
C VAL A 148 12.95 25.65 -5.71
N TYR A 149 13.58 26.02 -6.83
CA TYR A 149 14.28 27.28 -6.98
C TYR A 149 13.30 28.27 -7.60
N SER A 150 13.11 29.42 -6.94
CA SER A 150 12.37 30.56 -7.47
C SER A 150 13.30 31.52 -8.20
#